data_AF-A0A837HLY4-F1
#
_entry.id   AF-A0A837HLY4-F1
#
_cell.length_a   1.000
_cell.length_b   1.000
_cell.length_c   1.000
_cell.angle_alpha   90.00
_cell.angle_beta   90.00
_cell.angle_gamma   90.00
#
_symmetry.space_group_name_H-M   'P 1'
#
loop_
_entity.id
_entity.type
_entity.pdbx_description
1 polymer ?
#
loop_
_entity_poly.entity_id
_entity_poly.type
_entity_poly.pdbx_seq_one_letter_code
_entity_poly.pdbx_strand_id
1 'polypeptide(L)'
;MTIVNFTITETLDKQIKKVVKEKGFQSKAELFRVAVLHYLSGVSKSKMITEATEDERFEYFTARLAYLLKKKYSGKKLPSLEEQLKDI
;
A
#
# COMPACT_ATOMS: atom_id res chain seq x y z
N MET A 1 -12.50 -0.40 -28.10
CA MET A 1 -11.41 -1.08 -27.38
C MET A 1 -10.16 -0.24 -27.54
N THR A 2 -9.51 0.14 -26.43
CA THR A 2 -8.24 0.87 -26.47
C THR A 2 -7.09 -0.13 -26.48
N ILE A 3 -6.19 0.00 -27.44
CA ILE A 3 -5.00 -0.84 -27.56
C ILE A 3 -3.82 -0.02 -27.01
N VAL A 4 -3.10 -0.59 -26.04
CA VAL A 4 -1.90 0.01 -25.48
C VAL A 4 -0.70 -0.78 -25.99
N ASN A 5 0.12 -0.14 -26.82
CA ASN A 5 1.35 -0.72 -27.35
C ASN A 5 2.54 -0.02 -26.70
N PHE A 6 3.50 -0.81 -26.24
CA PHE A 6 4.75 -0.30 -25.71
C PHE A 6 5.86 -1.33 -25.95
N THR A 7 7.09 -0.83 -26.04
CA THR A 7 8.28 -1.66 -26.18
C THR A 7 8.92 -1.84 -24.82
N ILE A 8 9.47 -3.02 -24.59
CA ILE A 8 10.25 -3.34 -23.39
C ILE A 8 11.62 -3.84 -23.79
N THR A 9 12.59 -3.66 -22.91
CA THR A 9 13.94 -4.22 -23.09
C THR A 9 13.90 -5.74 -22.99
N GLU A 10 14.86 -6.41 -23.63
CA GLU A 10 14.97 -7.87 -23.59
C GLU A 10 15.14 -8.42 -22.17
N THR A 11 15.88 -7.70 -21.32
CA THR A 11 16.07 -8.07 -19.91
C THR A 11 14.74 -8.08 -19.16
N LEU A 12 13.91 -7.05 -19.36
CA LEU A 12 12.58 -6.98 -18.75
C LEU A 12 11.66 -8.06 -19.32
N ASP A 13 11.74 -8.36 -20.62
CA ASP A 13 10.95 -9.44 -21.23
C ASP A 13 11.24 -10.81 -20.61
N LYS A 14 12.52 -11.11 -20.37
CA LYS A 14 12.95 -12.35 -19.69
C LYS A 14 12.36 -12.45 -18.28
N GLN A 15 12.41 -11.36 -17.52
CA GLN A 15 11.84 -11.30 -16.17
C GLN A 15 10.32 -11.49 -16.19
N ILE A 16 9.62 -10.83 -17.11
CA ILE A 16 8.17 -10.97 -17.28
C ILE A 16 7.80 -12.41 -17.62
N LYS A 17 8.50 -13.06 -18.57
CA LYS A 17 8.25 -14.47 -18.93
C LYS A 17 8.43 -15.41 -17.74
N LYS A 18 9.44 -15.18 -16.92
CA LYS A 18 9.68 -15.95 -15.69
C LYS A 18 8.48 -15.82 -14.74
N VAL A 19 8.04 -14.60 -14.47
CA VAL A 19 6.89 -14.33 -13.59
C VAL A 19 5.60 -14.94 -14.13
N VAL A 20 5.33 -14.82 -15.43
CA VAL A 20 4.15 -15.43 -16.08
C VAL A 20 4.11 -16.93 -15.80
N LYS A 21 5.25 -17.62 -15.97
CA LYS A 21 5.35 -19.06 -15.72
C LYS A 21 5.22 -19.42 -14.24
N GLU A 22 5.93 -18.72 -13.37
CA GLU A 22 5.98 -19.03 -11.93
C GLU A 22 4.67 -18.74 -11.20
N LYS A 23 3.92 -17.74 -11.66
CA LYS A 23 2.65 -17.32 -11.04
C LYS A 23 1.42 -17.83 -11.78
N GLY A 24 1.60 -18.60 -12.86
CA GLY A 24 0.52 -19.23 -13.61
C GLY A 24 -0.37 -18.26 -14.39
N PHE A 25 0.18 -17.13 -14.84
CA PHE A 25 -0.56 -16.23 -15.73
C PHE A 25 -0.68 -16.83 -17.13
N GLN A 26 -1.81 -16.62 -17.79
CA GLN A 26 -2.08 -17.06 -19.16
C GLN A 26 -1.29 -16.24 -20.19
N SER A 27 -1.01 -14.97 -19.89
CA SER A 27 -0.28 -14.09 -20.81
C SER A 27 0.39 -12.90 -20.10
N LYS A 28 1.33 -12.25 -20.81
CA LYS A 28 1.91 -10.97 -20.38
C LYS A 28 0.86 -9.87 -20.24
N ALA A 29 -0.16 -9.90 -21.11
CA ALA A 29 -1.24 -8.93 -21.10
C ALA A 29 -2.10 -9.06 -19.83
N GLU A 30 -2.36 -10.30 -19.40
CA GLU A 30 -3.05 -10.56 -18.14
C GLU A 30 -2.24 -10.06 -16.94
N LEU A 31 -0.95 -10.41 -16.88
CA LEU A 31 -0.05 -9.90 -15.84
C LEU A 31 -0.08 -8.37 -15.78
N PHE A 32 -0.02 -7.70 -16.93
CA PHE A 32 -0.05 -6.23 -17.00
C PHE A 32 -1.38 -5.67 -16.48
N ARG A 33 -2.53 -6.27 -16.85
CA ARG A 33 -3.84 -5.84 -16.35
C ARG A 33 -3.93 -5.97 -14.83
N VAL A 34 -3.47 -7.09 -14.27
CA VAL A 34 -3.47 -7.32 -12.82
C VAL A 34 -2.53 -6.33 -12.12
N ALA A 35 -1.34 -6.09 -12.68
CA ALA A 35 -0.42 -5.11 -12.13
C ALA A 35 -1.00 -3.69 -12.14
N VAL A 36 -1.69 -3.28 -13.22
CA VAL A 36 -2.37 -1.99 -13.30
C VAL A 36 -3.51 -1.91 -12.29
N LEU A 37 -4.34 -2.94 -12.14
CA LEU A 37 -5.40 -2.97 -11.13
C LEU A 37 -4.84 -2.90 -9.70
N HIS A 38 -3.76 -3.61 -9.44
CA HIS A 38 -3.07 -3.56 -8.15
C HIS A 38 -2.47 -2.17 -7.89
N TYR A 39 -1.86 -1.57 -8.91
CA TYR A 39 -1.33 -0.21 -8.82
C TYR A 39 -2.46 0.80 -8.59
N LEU A 40 -3.56 0.73 -9.34
CA LEU A 40 -4.71 1.63 -9.16
C LEU A 40 -5.37 1.45 -7.79
N SER A 41 -5.54 0.22 -7.31
CA SER A 41 -6.10 -0.04 -5.98
C SER A 41 -5.16 0.38 -4.83
N GLY A 42 -3.84 0.21 -5.01
CA GLY A 42 -2.83 0.71 -4.07
C GLY A 42 -2.70 2.23 -4.09
N VAL A 43 -2.76 2.84 -5.27
CA VAL A 43 -2.79 4.30 -5.47
C VAL A 43 -4.09 4.88 -4.94
N SER A 44 -5.25 4.24 -5.07
CA SER A 44 -6.49 4.71 -4.43
C SER A 44 -6.35 4.75 -2.91
N LYS A 45 -5.69 3.77 -2.29
CA LYS A 45 -5.41 3.81 -0.84
C LYS A 45 -4.39 4.88 -0.45
N SER A 46 -3.37 5.10 -1.28
CA SER A 46 -2.37 6.15 -1.03
C SER A 46 -2.90 7.56 -1.31
N LYS A 47 -3.73 7.73 -2.33
CA LYS A 47 -4.42 8.97 -2.68
C LYS A 47 -5.52 9.30 -1.68
N MET A 48 -6.23 8.30 -1.13
CA MET A 48 -7.12 8.53 0.02
C MET A 48 -6.40 9.09 1.24
N ILE A 49 -5.07 9.10 1.35
CA ILE A 49 -4.39 9.74 2.49
C ILE A 49 -3.95 11.17 2.15
N THR A 50 -3.62 11.44 0.88
CA THR A 50 -3.16 12.75 0.42
C THR A 50 -4.28 13.67 -0.08
N GLU A 51 -5.40 13.10 -0.54
CA GLU A 51 -6.59 13.80 -1.03
C GLU A 51 -7.80 13.63 -0.09
N ALA A 52 -7.64 12.93 1.04
CA ALA A 52 -8.68 12.83 2.06
C ALA A 52 -8.99 14.18 2.68
N THR A 53 -10.25 14.36 3.08
CA THR A 53 -10.65 15.46 3.96
C THR A 53 -9.89 15.37 5.29
N GLU A 54 -9.78 16.49 6.02
CA GLU A 54 -9.12 16.49 7.33
C GLU A 54 -9.75 15.46 8.28
N ASP A 55 -11.06 15.27 8.20
CA ASP A 55 -11.81 14.30 9.01
C ASP A 55 -11.39 12.85 8.73
N GLU A 56 -11.26 12.47 7.46
CA GLU A 56 -10.83 11.12 7.07
C GLU A 56 -9.38 10.84 7.48
N ARG A 57 -8.52 11.86 7.39
CA ARG A 57 -7.14 11.77 7.88
C ARG A 57 -7.10 11.63 9.39
N PHE A 58 -7.93 12.39 10.10
CA PHE A 58 -8.02 12.34 11.55
C PHE A 58 -8.51 10.97 12.02
N GLU A 59 -9.51 10.40 11.36
CA GLU A 59 -10.03 9.06 11.66
C GLU A 59 -8.94 7.98 11.43
N TYR A 60 -8.23 8.05 10.30
CA TYR A 60 -7.12 7.14 10.02
C TYR A 60 -6.02 7.21 11.08
N PHE A 61 -5.56 8.43 11.44
CA PHE A 61 -4.52 8.60 12.44
C PHE A 61 -4.98 8.14 13.83
N THR A 62 -6.24 8.40 14.18
CA THR A 62 -6.84 7.94 15.44
C THR A 62 -6.88 6.42 15.51
N ALA A 63 -7.36 5.76 14.45
CA ALA A 63 -7.39 4.30 14.38
C ALA A 63 -5.98 3.70 14.43
N ARG A 64 -5.03 4.32 13.74
CA ARG A 64 -3.63 3.89 13.73
C ARG A 64 -2.97 4.05 15.09
N LEU A 65 -3.21 5.17 15.77
CA LEU A 65 -2.72 5.43 17.11
C LEU A 65 -3.30 4.40 18.10
N ALA A 66 -4.61 4.14 18.06
CA ALA A 66 -5.26 3.14 18.90
C ALA A 66 -4.64 1.74 18.71
N TYR A 67 -4.38 1.35 17.46
CA TYR A 67 -3.69 0.09 17.15
C TYR A 67 -2.27 0.04 17.76
N LEU A 68 -1.50 1.11 17.61
CA LEU A 68 -0.13 1.18 18.14
C LEU A 68 -0.09 1.18 19.67
N LEU A 69 -1.02 1.90 20.30
CA LEU A 69 -1.18 1.91 21.75
C LEU A 69 -1.54 0.51 22.25
N LYS A 70 -2.52 -0.14 21.61
CA LYS A 70 -2.90 -1.52 21.95
C LYS A 70 -1.72 -2.47 21.77
N LYS A 71 -0.95 -2.35 20.68
CA LYS A 71 0.21 -3.20 20.40
C LYS A 71 1.36 -3.00 21.40
N LYS A 72 1.66 -1.75 21.77
CA LYS A 72 2.80 -1.39 22.64
C LYS A 72 2.48 -1.61 24.11
N TYR A 73 1.25 -1.30 24.51
CA TYR A 73 0.81 -1.27 25.90
C TYR A 73 -0.22 -2.36 26.23
N SER A 74 -0.30 -3.46 25.49
CA SER A 74 -1.17 -4.63 25.71
C SER A 74 -1.42 -4.99 27.20
N GLY A 75 -2.34 -4.30 27.89
CA GLY A 75 -2.60 -4.43 29.33
C GLY A 75 -1.58 -3.77 30.29
N LYS A 76 -0.56 -3.07 29.79
CA LYS A 76 0.41 -2.31 30.59
C LYS A 76 -0.12 -0.90 30.85
N LYS A 77 0.22 -0.33 32.01
CA LYS A 77 -0.17 1.04 32.37
C LYS A 77 0.46 2.01 31.37
N LEU A 78 -0.36 2.92 30.83
CA LEU A 78 0.13 4.02 30.02
C LEU A 78 1.03 4.92 30.90
N PRO A 79 2.16 5.42 30.36
CA PRO A 79 3.00 6.40 31.06
C PRO A 79 2.19 7.67 31.35
N SER A 80 2.55 8.40 32.40
CA SER A 80 1.89 9.67 32.73
C SER A 80 2.12 10.71 31.63
N LEU A 81 1.30 11.76 31.57
CA LEU A 81 1.48 12.85 30.61
C LEU A 81 2.87 13.50 30.74
N GLU A 82 3.35 13.66 31.96
CA GLU A 82 4.70 14.19 32.25
C GLU A 82 5.80 13.28 31.70
N GLU A 83 5.64 11.96 31.79
CA GLU A 83 6.58 10.99 31.22
C GLU A 83 6.53 10.95 29.68
N GLN A 84 5.36 11.18 29.09
CA GLN A 84 5.18 11.19 27.62
C GLN A 84 5.79 12.44 26.97
N LEU A 85 5.78 13.58 27.68
CA LEU A 85 6.26 14.87 27.19
C LEU A 85 7.73 15.15 27.53
N LYS A 86 8.43 14.22 28.18
CA LYS A 86 9.80 14.45 28.67
C LYS A 86 10.83 14.67 27.55
N ASP A 87 10.58 14.13 26.37
CA ASP A 87 11.49 14.15 25.21
C ASP A 87 11.01 15.08 24.07
N ILE A 88 10.01 15.93 24.34
CA ILE A 88 9.48 16.95 23.39
C ILE A 88 9.85 18.33 23.92
#